data_AF-A0A7S1AN57-F1
#
_entry.id   AF-A0A7S1AN57-F1
#
_cell.length_a   1.000
_cell.length_b   1.000
_cell.length_c   1.000
_cell.angle_alpha   90.00
_cell.angle_beta   90.00
_cell.angle_gamma   90.00
#
_symmetry.space_group_name_H-M   'P 1'
#
loop_
_entity.id
_entity.type
_entity.pdbx_description
1 polymer ?
#
loop_
_entity_poly.entity_id
_entity_poly.type
_entity_poly.pdbx_seq_one_letter_code
_entity_poly.pdbx_strand_id
1 'polypeptide(L)'
;MTVPREPTETGDAIPDILARLRTLVDGLKLPGNVHLFGSSANGLKTPHSDCDIVYLVDPGVCVESFKTYDGCDDTPVMVLQRFAIDLELHGFHSVVTIFQAAVPLLKAVHPSGIEIDLCVGNKLGFHNSRLLAAYCELDDRVVRLGQRVKHWASSFELIGSGDGHLNSYGLSLLTIFFFMHTVPPVLPNLQSLADRKTFLPDARGGYERLWDCSFWEQVELLPRSANEATLEELLIGFFDFYLKFDWSQCAVSVRLAQTQTSAGTVVLPCRTLRQLYLRVPDDQWYVEDPFDLSHNLAANCTAPGRRRFIDAMRQALDAMLQVRALEPIDASEAFEACCSARSSRPRCYFLKCRVHPGRVSAEAFTSAFSAFTVRSVHFPTFSGASEERPEAFVEFDDDAQRKRAHTVNETYLHRWQLRLFVCCSHALEDAKALRSYETLPGCSAAPAPLEEPLGSQGGKGCAGRGLRGHRALFQQLQRVKDGIRQSERFDELVVLSQRAKALGMKMELRTVDKKLKERDTRQRPGNESRGTDTQVRRKQVDASTDAVSSGLPTFTRKSGGTPQPKGPDVNWQ
;
A
#
# COMPACT_ATOMS: atom_id res chain seq x y z
N MET A 1 32.53 7.37 24.96
CA MET A 1 32.60 6.01 24.38
C MET A 1 31.61 5.15 25.13
N THR A 2 30.40 5.01 24.60
CA THR A 2 29.33 4.19 25.17
C THR A 2 29.10 3.03 24.22
N VAL A 3 29.36 1.83 24.71
CA VAL A 3 29.15 0.56 24.03
C VAL A 3 27.68 0.45 23.59
N PRO A 4 27.36 0.04 22.35
CA PRO A 4 25.99 -0.23 21.95
C PRO A 4 25.46 -1.39 22.80
N ARG A 5 24.32 -1.20 23.47
CA ARG A 5 23.60 -2.33 24.09
C ARG A 5 23.20 -3.31 23.01
N GLU A 6 23.66 -4.55 23.14
CA GLU A 6 23.15 -5.67 22.36
C GLU A 6 21.62 -5.77 22.55
N PRO A 7 20.86 -6.10 21.50
CA PRO A 7 19.43 -6.28 21.60
C PRO A 7 19.14 -7.47 22.54
N THR A 8 18.61 -7.15 23.71
CA THR A 8 18.04 -8.12 24.66
C THR A 8 17.01 -8.99 23.96
N GLU A 9 17.22 -10.31 23.97
CA GLU A 9 16.30 -11.40 23.59
C GLU A 9 14.86 -10.96 23.26
N THR A 10 14.63 -10.47 22.04
CA THR A 10 13.29 -10.08 21.60
C THR A 10 12.59 -11.31 21.06
N GLY A 11 11.70 -11.90 21.84
CA GLY A 11 10.58 -12.67 21.27
C GLY A 11 9.86 -11.83 20.21
N ASP A 12 9.19 -12.48 19.26
CA ASP A 12 8.42 -11.77 18.23
C ASP A 12 7.45 -10.77 18.91
N ALA A 13 7.60 -9.49 18.60
CA ALA A 13 6.78 -8.43 19.20
C ALA A 13 5.35 -8.39 18.61
N ILE A 14 5.12 -9.10 17.50
CA ILE A 14 3.83 -9.19 16.82
C ILE A 14 2.70 -9.68 17.75
N PRO A 15 2.85 -10.78 18.51
CA PRO A 15 1.88 -11.18 19.52
C PRO A 15 1.46 -10.08 20.50
N ASP A 16 2.41 -9.28 21.02
CA ASP A 16 2.11 -8.17 21.94
C ASP A 16 1.37 -7.03 21.22
N ILE A 17 1.78 -6.68 20.00
CA ILE A 17 1.09 -5.70 19.15
C ILE A 17 -0.38 -6.09 18.95
N LEU A 18 -0.64 -7.34 18.54
CA LEU A 18 -2.01 -7.83 18.33
C LEU A 18 -2.82 -7.86 19.63
N ALA A 19 -2.22 -8.28 20.75
CA ALA A 19 -2.90 -8.31 22.04
C ALA A 19 -3.32 -6.90 22.50
N ARG A 20 -2.45 -5.89 22.35
CA ARG A 20 -2.76 -4.50 22.67
C ARG A 20 -3.89 -3.94 21.82
N LEU A 21 -3.87 -4.21 20.51
CA LEU A 21 -4.89 -3.74 19.58
C LEU A 21 -6.23 -4.44 19.77
N ARG A 22 -6.24 -5.75 20.08
CA ARG A 22 -7.47 -6.47 20.45
C ARG A 22 -8.09 -5.91 21.73
N THR A 23 -7.27 -5.64 22.75
CA THR A 23 -7.76 -4.99 23.97
C THR A 23 -8.40 -3.63 23.68
N LEU A 24 -7.86 -2.89 22.71
CA LEU A 24 -8.38 -1.60 22.29
C LEU A 24 -9.68 -1.76 21.47
N VAL A 25 -9.77 -2.74 20.58
CA VAL A 25 -11.01 -3.13 19.87
C VAL A 25 -12.13 -3.42 20.88
N ASP A 26 -11.84 -4.22 21.91
CA ASP A 26 -12.78 -4.57 22.98
C ASP A 26 -13.19 -3.32 23.79
N GLY A 27 -12.22 -2.46 24.14
CA GLY A 27 -12.47 -1.21 24.86
C GLY A 27 -13.36 -0.23 24.08
N LEU A 28 -13.18 -0.17 22.76
CA LEU A 28 -14.01 0.61 21.83
C LEU A 28 -15.34 -0.08 21.48
N LYS A 29 -15.56 -1.32 21.93
CA LYS A 29 -16.75 -2.14 21.64
C LYS A 29 -17.04 -2.28 20.14
N LEU A 30 -15.99 -2.49 19.36
CA LEU A 30 -16.10 -2.66 17.91
C LEU A 30 -16.47 -4.11 17.56
N PRO A 31 -17.36 -4.36 16.57
CA PRO A 31 -17.91 -5.69 16.26
C PRO A 31 -17.00 -6.55 15.36
N GLY A 32 -15.68 -6.53 15.57
CA GLY A 32 -14.73 -7.17 14.67
C GLY A 32 -13.38 -7.41 15.32
N ASN A 33 -12.39 -7.77 14.50
CA ASN A 33 -11.05 -8.10 14.97
C ASN A 33 -9.95 -7.48 14.10
N VAL A 34 -8.73 -7.47 14.64
CA VAL A 34 -7.52 -7.06 13.93
C VAL A 34 -6.77 -8.29 13.42
N HIS A 35 -6.34 -8.20 12.16
CA HIS A 35 -5.60 -9.25 11.47
C HIS A 35 -4.33 -8.67 10.88
N LEU A 36 -3.26 -9.47 10.88
CA LEU A 36 -2.06 -9.15 10.10
C LEU A 36 -2.38 -9.31 8.62
N PHE A 37 -1.79 -8.43 7.82
CA PHE A 37 -1.67 -8.63 6.38
C PHE A 37 -0.27 -8.19 5.92
N GLY A 38 -0.04 -8.13 4.63
CA GLY A 38 1.24 -7.71 4.06
C GLY A 38 2.38 -8.62 4.48
N SER A 39 3.56 -8.02 4.65
CA SER A 39 4.80 -8.78 4.87
C SER A 39 4.82 -9.54 6.21
N SER A 40 4.08 -9.06 7.20
CA SER A 40 3.97 -9.70 8.51
C SER A 40 3.07 -10.95 8.50
N ALA A 41 2.24 -11.14 7.47
CA ALA A 41 1.33 -12.28 7.35
C ALA A 41 1.74 -13.30 6.28
N ASN A 42 2.59 -12.91 5.32
CA ASN A 42 2.89 -13.73 4.14
C ASN A 42 4.25 -14.44 4.18
N GLY A 43 5.01 -14.34 5.27
CA GLY A 43 6.34 -14.95 5.40
C GLY A 43 7.51 -14.12 4.82
N LEU A 44 7.24 -13.03 4.10
CA LEU A 44 8.26 -12.17 3.46
C LEU A 44 8.67 -10.97 4.34
N LYS A 45 8.47 -11.07 5.65
CA LYS A 45 8.92 -10.11 6.66
C LYS A 45 10.45 -10.08 6.67
N THR A 46 11.01 -8.89 6.80
CA THR A 46 12.44 -8.64 7.11
C THR A 46 12.53 -7.89 8.45
N PRO A 47 13.70 -7.80 9.10
CA PRO A 47 13.84 -7.13 10.40
C PRO A 47 13.39 -5.66 10.43
N HIS A 48 13.36 -4.99 9.28
CA HIS A 48 12.95 -3.59 9.13
C HIS A 48 11.56 -3.43 8.52
N SER A 49 10.79 -4.52 8.39
CA SER A 49 9.44 -4.45 7.83
C SER A 49 8.45 -3.86 8.82
N ASP A 50 7.56 -3.02 8.30
CA ASP A 50 6.39 -2.54 9.02
C ASP A 50 5.42 -3.71 9.31
N CYS A 51 4.59 -3.52 10.33
CA CYS A 51 3.53 -4.44 10.68
C CYS A 51 2.19 -3.91 10.15
N ASP A 52 1.78 -4.44 9.00
CA ASP A 52 0.52 -4.08 8.36
C ASP A 52 -0.66 -4.79 9.06
N ILE A 53 -1.64 -4.00 9.51
CA ILE A 53 -2.77 -4.47 10.31
C ILE A 53 -4.08 -3.98 9.70
N VAL A 54 -5.04 -4.89 9.58
CA VAL A 54 -6.38 -4.58 9.10
C VAL A 54 -7.40 -4.91 10.17
N TYR A 55 -8.27 -3.95 10.49
CA TYR A 55 -9.49 -4.22 11.24
C TYR A 55 -10.60 -4.68 10.28
N LEU A 56 -11.17 -5.85 10.55
CA LEU A 56 -12.27 -6.45 9.80
C LEU A 56 -13.44 -6.75 10.75
N VAL A 57 -14.66 -6.47 10.28
CA VAL A 57 -15.90 -6.82 11.01
C VAL A 57 -16.16 -8.32 10.87
N ASP A 58 -16.62 -8.96 11.95
CA ASP A 58 -16.83 -10.41 11.97
C ASP A 58 -17.94 -10.83 10.99
N PRO A 59 -17.77 -11.94 10.24
CA PRO A 59 -18.82 -12.46 9.36
C PRO A 59 -20.07 -12.86 10.15
N GLY A 60 -21.26 -12.45 9.67
CA GLY A 60 -22.53 -12.89 10.24
C GLY A 60 -23.09 -12.01 11.37
N VAL A 61 -22.43 -10.91 11.71
CA VAL A 61 -23.06 -9.84 12.51
C VAL A 61 -24.14 -9.20 11.64
N CYS A 62 -25.41 -9.60 11.84
CA CYS A 62 -26.57 -9.00 11.20
C CYS A 62 -26.73 -7.56 11.70
N VAL A 63 -26.47 -6.61 10.81
CA VAL A 63 -26.76 -5.21 11.04
C VAL A 63 -27.73 -4.82 9.95
N GLU A 64 -28.99 -4.72 10.33
CA GLU A 64 -30.10 -4.53 9.40
C GLU A 64 -29.86 -3.27 8.55
N SER A 65 -29.85 -3.44 7.22
CA SER A 65 -29.79 -2.44 6.13
C SER A 65 -28.40 -1.95 5.66
N PHE A 66 -27.98 -2.52 4.52
CA PHE A 66 -26.80 -2.19 3.73
C PHE A 66 -26.85 -0.77 3.13
N LYS A 67 -26.37 0.23 3.88
CA LYS A 67 -25.85 1.51 3.36
C LYS A 67 -24.73 1.99 4.29
N THR A 68 -23.48 1.89 3.82
CA THR A 68 -22.22 2.08 4.58
C THR A 68 -22.01 1.06 5.70
N TYR A 69 -20.78 0.51 5.82
CA TYR A 69 -20.30 -0.41 6.86
C TYR A 69 -21.38 -0.83 7.88
N ASP A 70 -22.03 -1.97 7.58
CA ASP A 70 -23.34 -2.35 8.10
C ASP A 70 -23.58 -1.98 9.57
N GLY A 71 -24.56 -1.08 9.75
CA GLY A 71 -25.33 -0.78 10.96
C GLY A 71 -24.59 -0.23 12.18
N CYS A 72 -23.37 0.26 11.99
CA CYS A 72 -22.92 1.45 12.70
C CYS A 72 -22.68 2.54 11.67
N ASP A 73 -23.05 3.77 11.99
CA ASP A 73 -22.95 4.96 11.14
C ASP A 73 -21.48 5.39 10.87
N ASP A 74 -20.53 4.46 11.00
CA ASP A 74 -19.10 4.66 11.11
C ASP A 74 -18.38 4.32 9.81
N THR A 75 -17.73 5.33 9.25
CA THR A 75 -16.82 5.14 8.13
C THR A 75 -15.46 4.59 8.60
N PRO A 76 -14.60 4.09 7.70
CA PRO A 76 -13.21 3.73 8.03
C PRO A 76 -12.46 4.84 8.77
N VAL A 77 -12.64 6.09 8.36
CA VAL A 77 -12.05 7.27 9.03
C VAL A 77 -12.56 7.43 10.45
N MET A 78 -13.86 7.19 10.69
CA MET A 78 -14.43 7.31 12.03
C MET A 78 -13.88 6.25 12.97
N VAL A 79 -13.77 5.01 12.51
CA VAL A 79 -13.16 3.91 13.27
C VAL A 79 -11.70 4.24 13.57
N LEU A 80 -10.90 4.58 12.55
CA LEU A 80 -9.49 4.97 12.73
C LEU A 80 -9.31 6.19 13.64
N GLN A 81 -10.23 7.15 13.61
CA GLN A 81 -10.19 8.31 14.49
C GLN A 81 -10.36 7.92 15.96
N ARG A 82 -11.13 6.87 16.28
CA ARG A 82 -11.25 6.33 17.63
C ARG A 82 -9.97 5.60 18.05
N PHE A 83 -9.41 4.76 17.16
CA PHE A 83 -8.10 4.15 17.39
C PHE A 83 -7.02 5.20 17.71
N ALA A 84 -6.98 6.31 16.95
CA ALA A 84 -5.98 7.37 17.12
C ALA A 84 -6.00 8.06 18.50
N ILE A 85 -7.10 7.98 19.25
CA ILE A 85 -7.21 8.56 20.60
C ILE A 85 -6.57 7.61 21.63
N ASP A 86 -6.79 6.30 21.46
CA ASP A 86 -6.49 5.31 22.49
C ASP A 86 -5.16 4.57 22.23
N LEU A 87 -4.57 4.64 21.04
CA LEU A 87 -3.28 3.99 20.75
C LEU A 87 -2.19 4.36 21.77
N GLU A 88 -2.08 5.63 22.15
CA GLU A 88 -1.10 6.08 23.15
C GLU A 88 -1.37 5.53 24.56
N LEU A 89 -2.64 5.29 24.90
CA LEU A 89 -3.01 4.63 26.16
C LEU A 89 -2.55 3.16 26.21
N HIS A 90 -2.41 2.55 25.04
CA HIS A 90 -1.96 1.17 24.88
C HIS A 90 -0.44 1.06 24.61
N GLY A 91 0.31 2.15 24.78
CA GLY A 91 1.77 2.18 24.75
C GLY A 91 2.38 2.45 23.37
N PHE A 92 1.55 2.66 22.34
CA PHE A 92 2.06 3.13 21.05
C PHE A 92 2.45 4.61 21.15
N HIS A 93 3.32 5.06 20.26
CA HIS A 93 3.68 6.48 20.16
C HIS A 93 3.83 6.88 18.69
N SER A 94 4.15 8.15 18.44
CA SER A 94 4.32 8.71 17.09
C SER A 94 3.12 8.44 16.17
N VAL A 95 1.90 8.68 16.68
CA VAL A 95 0.66 8.42 15.94
C VAL A 95 0.48 9.41 14.78
N VAL A 96 0.29 8.90 13.56
CA VAL A 96 0.13 9.68 12.32
C VAL A 96 -1.17 9.31 11.63
N THR A 97 -2.06 10.28 11.44
CA THR A 97 -3.32 10.08 10.68
C THR A 97 -3.07 10.29 9.18
N ILE A 98 -3.51 9.35 8.33
CA ILE A 98 -3.46 9.45 6.87
C ILE A 98 -4.86 9.11 6.32
N PHE A 99 -5.82 10.00 6.59
CA PHE A 99 -7.24 9.70 6.37
C PHE A 99 -7.76 10.11 5.00
N GLN A 100 -6.96 10.84 4.22
CA GLN A 100 -7.30 11.27 2.86
C GLN A 100 -6.70 10.38 1.76
N ALA A 101 -5.98 9.31 2.13
CA ALA A 101 -5.50 8.32 1.16
C ALA A 101 -6.66 7.50 0.58
N ALA A 102 -6.43 6.84 -0.55
CA ALA A 102 -7.43 5.96 -1.18
C ALA A 102 -7.89 4.83 -0.23
N VAL A 103 -6.97 4.33 0.59
CA VAL A 103 -7.26 3.51 1.77
C VAL A 103 -6.79 4.30 2.99
N PRO A 104 -7.71 4.90 3.77
CA PRO A 104 -7.38 5.58 5.01
C PRO A 104 -6.62 4.65 5.96
N LEU A 105 -5.57 5.16 6.58
CA LEU A 105 -4.79 4.40 7.56
C LEU A 105 -4.25 5.27 8.69
N LEU A 106 -3.79 4.61 9.74
CA LEU A 106 -3.18 5.16 10.93
C LEU A 106 -1.80 4.52 11.10
N LYS A 107 -0.73 5.32 11.14
CA LYS A 107 0.60 4.84 11.49
C LYS A 107 0.86 5.07 12.97
N ALA A 108 1.57 4.15 13.62
CA ALA A 108 2.09 4.34 14.97
C ALA A 108 3.31 3.47 15.20
N VAL A 109 4.04 3.71 16.29
CA VAL A 109 5.24 2.93 16.64
C VAL A 109 4.99 2.20 17.95
N HIS A 110 5.22 0.89 17.94
CA HIS A 110 5.19 0.03 19.13
C HIS A 110 6.45 0.24 19.99
N PRO A 111 6.44 0.03 21.32
CA PRO A 111 7.62 0.14 22.18
C PRO A 111 8.84 -0.68 21.74
N SER A 112 8.67 -1.73 20.93
CA SER A 112 9.78 -2.48 20.32
C SER A 112 10.46 -1.76 19.15
N GLY A 113 9.95 -0.59 18.74
CA GLY A 113 10.42 0.17 17.58
C GLY A 113 9.76 -0.20 16.25
N ILE A 114 8.91 -1.22 16.22
CA ILE A 114 8.17 -1.64 15.01
C ILE A 114 7.09 -0.60 14.68
N GLU A 115 7.09 -0.13 13.43
CA GLU A 115 6.02 0.71 12.88
C GLU A 115 4.81 -0.16 12.52
N ILE A 116 3.62 0.28 12.87
CA ILE A 116 2.35 -0.38 12.53
C ILE A 116 1.58 0.51 11.55
N ASP A 117 0.99 -0.12 10.53
CA ASP A 117 0.10 0.53 9.57
C ASP A 117 -1.30 -0.09 9.72
N LEU A 118 -2.20 0.61 10.43
CA LEU A 118 -3.56 0.15 10.71
C LEU A 118 -4.56 0.74 9.71
N CYS A 119 -5.26 -0.11 8.96
CA CYS A 119 -6.36 0.26 8.09
C CYS A 119 -7.66 -0.46 8.46
N VAL A 120 -8.78 -0.04 7.88
CA VAL A 120 -10.11 -0.63 8.14
C VAL A 120 -10.71 -1.15 6.84
N GLY A 121 -11.16 -2.40 6.85
CA GLY A 121 -11.95 -2.98 5.75
C GLY A 121 -11.17 -3.31 4.47
N ASN A 122 -9.83 -3.36 4.50
CA ASN A 122 -9.01 -3.76 3.35
C ASN A 122 -9.04 -5.29 3.13
N LYS A 123 -10.21 -5.81 2.70
CA LYS A 123 -10.43 -7.24 2.47
C LYS A 123 -9.53 -7.79 1.36
N LEU A 124 -9.34 -7.04 0.26
CA LEU A 124 -8.47 -7.50 -0.83
C LEU A 124 -7.00 -7.60 -0.40
N GLY A 125 -6.47 -6.62 0.33
CA GLY A 125 -5.12 -6.71 0.89
C GLY A 125 -4.94 -7.92 1.81
N PHE A 126 -5.94 -8.22 2.63
CA PHE A 126 -5.96 -9.43 3.46
C PHE A 126 -5.91 -10.71 2.63
N HIS A 127 -6.75 -10.85 1.60
CA HIS A 127 -6.76 -12.03 0.73
C HIS A 127 -5.50 -12.17 -0.13
N ASN A 128 -4.97 -11.07 -0.67
CA ASN A 128 -3.68 -11.06 -1.37
C ASN A 128 -2.59 -11.63 -0.48
N SER A 129 -2.58 -11.25 0.80
CA SER A 129 -1.59 -11.74 1.77
C SER A 129 -1.75 -13.24 2.03
N ARG A 130 -2.98 -13.76 2.07
CA ARG A 130 -3.23 -15.22 2.16
C ARG A 130 -2.72 -15.98 0.94
N LEU A 131 -2.93 -15.46 -0.27
CA LEU A 131 -2.40 -16.06 -1.49
C LEU A 131 -0.86 -16.11 -1.46
N LEU A 132 -0.20 -15.02 -1.07
CA LEU A 132 1.26 -14.99 -0.94
C LEU A 132 1.77 -15.95 0.15
N ALA A 133 1.05 -16.05 1.28
CA ALA A 133 1.39 -16.99 2.36
C ALA A 133 1.33 -18.45 1.86
N ALA A 134 0.29 -18.81 1.12
CA ALA A 134 0.14 -20.14 0.52
C ALA A 134 1.31 -20.46 -0.43
N TYR A 135 1.76 -19.49 -1.25
CA TYR A 135 2.97 -19.69 -2.06
C TYR A 135 4.25 -19.87 -1.24
N CYS A 136 4.38 -19.14 -0.13
CA CYS A 136 5.54 -19.24 0.74
C CYS A 136 5.59 -20.57 1.52
N GLU A 137 4.43 -21.15 1.82
CA GLU A 137 4.33 -22.46 2.50
C GLU A 137 4.67 -23.64 1.58
N LEU A 138 4.55 -23.49 0.26
CA LEU A 138 4.85 -24.56 -0.70
C LEU A 138 6.35 -24.94 -0.76
N ASP A 139 7.26 -23.97 -0.62
CA ASP A 139 8.70 -24.21 -0.74
C ASP A 139 9.51 -23.12 0.00
N ASP A 140 10.37 -23.54 0.94
CA ASP A 140 11.20 -22.64 1.76
C ASP A 140 12.12 -21.72 0.94
N ARG A 141 12.47 -22.09 -0.30
CA ARG A 141 13.27 -21.24 -1.18
C ARG A 141 12.50 -19.99 -1.60
N VAL A 142 11.17 -20.01 -1.60
CA VAL A 142 10.32 -18.85 -1.92
C VAL A 142 10.49 -17.75 -0.90
N VAL A 143 10.43 -18.11 0.39
CA VAL A 143 10.66 -17.18 1.50
C VAL A 143 12.07 -16.62 1.44
N ARG A 144 13.08 -17.50 1.34
CA ARG A 144 14.49 -17.11 1.34
C ARG A 144 14.85 -16.20 0.17
N LEU A 145 14.40 -16.53 -1.04
CA LEU A 145 14.65 -15.70 -2.22
C LEU A 145 13.89 -14.39 -2.14
N GLY A 146 12.61 -14.41 -1.75
CA GLY A 146 11.80 -13.20 -1.60
C GLY A 146 12.39 -12.23 -0.58
N GLN A 147 12.92 -12.72 0.54
CA GLN A 147 13.64 -11.90 1.52
C GLN A 147 14.95 -11.33 0.95
N ARG A 148 15.75 -12.11 0.20
CA ARG A 148 16.98 -11.62 -0.46
C ARG A 148 16.68 -10.56 -1.52
N VAL A 149 15.68 -10.78 -2.37
CA VAL A 149 15.24 -9.82 -3.39
C VAL A 149 14.72 -8.54 -2.73
N LYS A 150 13.93 -8.64 -1.64
CA LYS A 150 13.49 -7.48 -0.87
C LYS A 150 14.66 -6.74 -0.23
N HIS A 151 15.62 -7.45 0.35
CA HIS A 151 16.84 -6.87 0.91
C HIS A 151 17.63 -6.09 -0.16
N TRP A 152 17.87 -6.70 -1.33
CA TRP A 152 18.52 -6.04 -2.46
C TRP A 152 17.77 -4.77 -2.89
N ALA A 153 16.47 -4.88 -3.15
CA ALA A 153 15.68 -3.73 -3.59
C ALA A 153 15.66 -2.60 -2.53
N SER A 154 15.59 -2.94 -1.23
CA SER A 154 15.72 -1.97 -0.14
C SER A 154 17.10 -1.31 -0.09
N SER A 155 18.18 -2.07 -0.23
CA SER A 155 19.57 -1.57 -0.23
C SER A 155 19.86 -0.62 -1.40
N PHE A 156 19.05 -0.70 -2.46
CA PHE A 156 19.11 0.18 -3.62
C PHE A 156 18.02 1.25 -3.62
N GLU A 157 17.22 1.36 -2.55
CA GLU A 157 16.10 2.31 -2.43
C GLU A 157 15.07 2.20 -3.58
N LEU A 158 14.79 0.98 -4.02
CA LEU A 158 13.90 0.64 -5.14
C LEU A 158 12.50 0.19 -4.72
N ILE A 159 12.12 0.44 -3.46
CA ILE A 159 10.79 0.14 -2.93
C ILE A 159 10.12 1.45 -2.50
N GLY A 160 9.00 1.78 -3.12
CA GLY A 160 8.24 3.00 -2.83
C GLY A 160 7.43 3.47 -4.03
N SER A 161 6.13 3.13 -4.08
CA SER A 161 5.27 3.56 -5.19
C SER A 161 5.13 5.08 -5.30
N GLY A 162 5.27 5.80 -4.19
CA GLY A 162 5.25 7.26 -4.18
C GLY A 162 6.48 7.90 -4.80
N ASP A 163 7.59 7.16 -4.92
CA ASP A 163 8.90 7.64 -5.38
C ASP A 163 9.24 7.18 -6.80
N GLY A 164 8.25 6.62 -7.49
CA GLY A 164 8.42 6.14 -8.85
C GLY A 164 8.94 4.72 -8.97
N HIS A 165 8.89 3.91 -7.91
CA HIS A 165 9.32 2.52 -7.90
C HIS A 165 8.16 1.54 -7.65
N LEU A 166 8.46 0.25 -7.57
CA LEU A 166 7.48 -0.77 -7.16
C LEU A 166 7.27 -0.69 -5.64
N ASN A 167 6.10 -1.13 -5.16
CA ASN A 167 5.94 -1.42 -3.73
C ASN A 167 6.44 -2.84 -3.40
N SER A 168 6.60 -3.14 -2.12
CA SER A 168 7.07 -4.45 -1.64
C SER A 168 6.19 -5.62 -2.11
N TYR A 169 4.90 -5.37 -2.24
CA TYR A 169 3.92 -6.34 -2.75
C TYR A 169 4.16 -6.67 -4.23
N GLY A 170 4.33 -5.67 -5.09
CA GLY A 170 4.67 -5.87 -6.50
C GLY A 170 5.98 -6.64 -6.67
N LEU A 171 6.99 -6.37 -5.84
CA LEU A 171 8.25 -7.13 -5.83
C LEU A 171 8.04 -8.61 -5.42
N SER A 172 7.12 -8.87 -4.50
CA SER A 172 6.74 -10.23 -4.09
C SER A 172 6.08 -10.98 -5.25
N LEU A 173 5.22 -10.31 -6.02
CA LEU A 173 4.61 -10.89 -7.23
C LEU A 173 5.63 -11.16 -8.33
N LEU A 174 6.64 -10.29 -8.51
CA LEU A 174 7.76 -10.59 -9.42
C LEU A 174 8.45 -11.90 -9.00
N THR A 175 8.74 -12.04 -7.71
CA THR A 175 9.42 -13.23 -7.18
C THR A 175 8.60 -14.51 -7.42
N ILE A 176 7.30 -14.49 -7.11
CA ILE A 176 6.40 -15.64 -7.34
C ILE A 176 6.28 -15.96 -8.82
N PHE A 177 6.09 -14.94 -9.66
CA PHE A 177 5.98 -15.12 -11.09
C PHE A 177 7.25 -15.75 -11.69
N PHE A 178 8.43 -15.34 -11.24
CA PHE A 178 9.69 -15.98 -11.61
C PHE A 178 9.71 -17.47 -11.25
N PHE A 179 9.34 -17.83 -10.02
CA PHE A 179 9.29 -19.22 -9.56
C PHE A 179 8.32 -20.11 -10.37
N MET A 180 7.25 -19.53 -10.92
CA MET A 180 6.32 -20.24 -11.80
C MET A 180 6.91 -20.52 -13.19
N HIS A 181 7.98 -19.83 -13.58
CA HIS A 181 8.63 -19.91 -14.89
C HIS A 181 10.05 -20.47 -14.84
N THR A 182 10.52 -20.94 -13.68
CA THR A 182 11.74 -21.78 -13.62
C THR A 182 11.49 -23.10 -14.35
N VAL A 183 12.56 -23.79 -14.74
CA VAL A 183 12.48 -25.09 -15.41
C VAL A 183 13.29 -26.11 -14.63
N PRO A 184 12.65 -27.10 -13.96
CA PRO A 184 11.21 -27.23 -13.72
C PRO A 184 10.61 -26.08 -12.89
N PRO A 185 9.28 -25.83 -12.91
CA PRO A 185 8.66 -24.82 -12.06
C PRO A 185 8.82 -25.13 -10.58
N VAL A 186 9.20 -24.13 -9.78
CA VAL A 186 9.20 -24.23 -8.31
C VAL A 186 7.78 -24.11 -7.78
N LEU A 187 6.98 -23.20 -8.35
CA LEU A 187 5.60 -22.96 -7.91
C LEU A 187 4.58 -23.33 -9.00
N PRO A 188 3.45 -23.98 -8.64
CA PRO A 188 2.28 -24.09 -9.51
C PRO A 188 1.46 -22.78 -9.48
N ASN A 189 0.53 -22.60 -10.40
CA ASN A 189 -0.46 -21.52 -10.31
C ASN A 189 -1.63 -21.93 -9.38
N LEU A 190 -1.71 -21.37 -8.17
CA LEU A 190 -2.76 -21.73 -7.19
C LEU A 190 -4.16 -21.24 -7.58
N GLN A 191 -4.28 -20.19 -8.40
CA GLN A 191 -5.58 -19.69 -8.85
C GLN A 191 -6.19 -20.59 -9.93
N SER A 192 -5.35 -21.17 -10.80
CA SER A 192 -5.84 -22.13 -11.81
C SER A 192 -6.24 -23.48 -11.20
N LEU A 193 -5.67 -23.83 -10.03
CA LEU A 193 -6.01 -25.03 -9.26
C LEU A 193 -7.22 -24.86 -8.32
N ALA A 194 -7.81 -23.66 -8.23
CA ALA A 194 -8.87 -23.38 -7.27
C ALA A 194 -10.07 -24.33 -7.42
N ASP A 195 -10.42 -25.02 -6.34
CA ASP A 195 -11.55 -25.96 -6.26
C ASP A 195 -12.81 -25.34 -5.64
N ARG A 196 -12.65 -24.22 -4.94
CA ARG A 196 -13.73 -23.47 -4.29
C ARG A 196 -13.77 -22.04 -4.78
N LYS A 197 -14.99 -21.54 -4.98
CA LYS A 197 -15.21 -20.15 -5.39
C LYS A 197 -15.32 -19.22 -4.19
N THR A 198 -14.46 -18.21 -4.16
CA THR A 198 -14.45 -17.15 -3.15
C THR A 198 -14.60 -15.82 -3.86
N PHE A 199 -15.76 -15.17 -3.71
CA PHE A 199 -16.02 -13.86 -4.31
C PHE A 199 -16.07 -12.77 -3.23
N LEU A 200 -15.37 -11.66 -3.45
CA LEU A 200 -15.34 -10.55 -2.52
C LEU A 200 -15.98 -9.29 -3.12
N PRO A 201 -17.04 -8.76 -2.48
CA PRO A 201 -17.61 -7.49 -2.89
C PRO A 201 -16.65 -6.35 -2.49
N ASP A 202 -16.53 -5.40 -3.39
CA ASP A 202 -15.67 -4.23 -3.25
C ASP A 202 -16.40 -2.99 -3.74
N ALA A 203 -16.70 -2.08 -2.81
CA ALA A 203 -17.38 -0.82 -3.10
C ALA A 203 -16.39 0.37 -3.19
N ARG A 204 -15.06 0.11 -3.22
CA ARG A 204 -14.07 1.18 -3.35
C ARG A 204 -14.31 1.97 -4.65
N GLY A 205 -14.21 3.30 -4.55
CA GLY A 205 -14.40 4.19 -5.70
C GLY A 205 -15.85 4.42 -6.11
N GLY A 206 -16.84 3.96 -5.33
CA GLY A 206 -18.27 4.22 -5.58
C GLY A 206 -18.91 3.32 -6.64
N TYR A 207 -18.21 2.26 -7.05
CA TYR A 207 -18.72 1.22 -7.93
C TYR A 207 -18.72 -0.10 -7.18
N GLU A 208 -19.83 -0.83 -7.22
CA GLU A 208 -19.89 -2.18 -6.69
C GLU A 208 -19.20 -3.13 -7.68
N ARG A 209 -18.08 -3.69 -7.24
CA ARG A 209 -17.33 -4.72 -7.97
C ARG A 209 -17.38 -6.02 -7.18
N LEU A 210 -17.24 -7.13 -7.89
CA LEU A 210 -17.13 -8.44 -7.29
C LEU A 210 -15.87 -9.11 -7.84
N TRP A 211 -14.89 -9.36 -6.97
CA TRP A 211 -13.60 -9.94 -7.35
C TRP A 211 -13.58 -11.45 -7.10
N ASP A 212 -13.10 -12.22 -8.07
CA ASP A 212 -12.81 -13.66 -7.89
C ASP A 212 -11.48 -13.81 -7.14
N CYS A 213 -11.56 -14.16 -5.86
CA CYS A 213 -10.42 -14.38 -4.97
C CYS A 213 -10.17 -15.86 -4.70
N SER A 214 -10.55 -16.73 -5.63
CA SER A 214 -10.38 -18.17 -5.52
C SER A 214 -8.94 -18.59 -5.77
N PHE A 215 -8.40 -19.43 -4.88
CA PHE A 215 -7.13 -20.13 -5.05
C PHE A 215 -7.14 -21.42 -4.22
N TRP A 216 -6.26 -22.36 -4.54
CA TRP A 216 -6.08 -23.58 -3.76
C TRP A 216 -5.40 -23.27 -2.42
N GLU A 217 -6.11 -23.49 -1.31
CA GLU A 217 -5.62 -23.12 0.04
C GLU A 217 -4.87 -24.26 0.75
N GLN A 218 -5.16 -25.53 0.45
CA GLN A 218 -4.58 -26.71 1.12
C GLN A 218 -3.26 -27.12 0.47
N VAL A 219 -2.27 -26.23 0.53
CA VAL A 219 -0.98 -26.38 -0.17
C VAL A 219 -0.18 -27.61 0.25
N GLU A 220 -0.39 -28.12 1.45
CA GLU A 220 0.17 -29.36 1.98
C GLU A 220 -0.22 -30.61 1.19
N LEU A 221 -1.30 -30.55 0.40
CA LEU A 221 -1.76 -31.63 -0.47
C LEU A 221 -1.10 -31.63 -1.85
N LEU A 222 -0.36 -30.56 -2.20
CA LEU A 222 0.31 -30.44 -3.48
C LEU A 222 1.67 -31.17 -3.46
N PRO A 223 2.09 -31.77 -4.59
CA PRO A 223 3.40 -32.41 -4.66
C PRO A 223 4.52 -31.36 -4.54
N ARG A 224 5.63 -31.77 -3.92
CA ARG A 224 6.85 -30.94 -3.88
C ARG A 224 7.39 -30.69 -5.28
N SER A 225 8.02 -29.54 -5.47
CA SER A 225 8.68 -29.21 -6.74
C SER A 225 9.79 -30.21 -7.07
N ALA A 226 9.89 -30.58 -8.35
CA ALA A 226 11.01 -31.33 -8.91
C ALA A 226 12.23 -30.44 -9.24
N ASN A 227 12.12 -29.12 -9.02
CA ASN A 227 13.23 -28.21 -9.23
C ASN A 227 14.25 -28.33 -8.09
N GLU A 228 15.51 -28.61 -8.44
CA GLU A 228 16.62 -28.80 -7.49
C GLU A 228 17.59 -27.60 -7.44
N ALA A 229 17.26 -26.48 -8.09
CA ALA A 229 18.13 -25.31 -8.13
C ALA A 229 18.38 -24.76 -6.73
N THR A 230 19.64 -24.40 -6.49
CA THR A 230 20.11 -23.76 -5.27
C THR A 230 19.56 -22.34 -5.14
N LEU A 231 19.62 -21.76 -3.93
CA LEU A 231 19.12 -20.41 -3.70
C LEU A 231 19.92 -19.37 -4.52
N GLU A 232 21.21 -19.62 -4.70
CA GLU A 232 22.16 -18.81 -5.46
C GLU A 232 21.83 -18.84 -6.96
N GLU A 233 21.58 -20.04 -7.50
CA GLU A 233 21.14 -20.20 -8.91
C GLU A 233 19.79 -19.54 -9.16
N LEU A 234 18.86 -19.64 -8.21
CA LEU A 234 17.56 -18.98 -8.28
C LEU A 234 17.69 -17.46 -8.23
N LEU A 235 18.60 -16.92 -7.42
CA LEU A 235 18.84 -15.47 -7.34
C LEU A 235 19.49 -14.92 -8.62
N ILE A 236 20.49 -15.61 -9.17
CA ILE A 236 21.06 -15.30 -10.49
C ILE A 236 19.97 -15.38 -11.56
N GLY A 237 19.18 -16.46 -11.53
CA GLY A 237 18.08 -16.69 -12.46
C GLY A 237 17.01 -15.61 -12.39
N PHE A 238 16.69 -15.08 -11.19
CA PHE A 238 15.73 -14.00 -11.01
C PHE A 238 16.18 -12.72 -11.73
N PHE A 239 17.44 -12.31 -11.54
CA PHE A 239 17.98 -11.13 -12.21
C PHE A 239 18.07 -11.33 -13.72
N ASP A 240 18.61 -12.47 -14.16
CA ASP A 240 18.73 -12.80 -15.58
C ASP A 240 17.35 -12.85 -16.29
N PHE A 241 16.34 -13.44 -15.64
CA PHE A 241 14.97 -13.51 -16.14
C PHE A 241 14.40 -12.12 -16.41
N TYR A 242 14.46 -11.21 -15.43
CA TYR A 242 13.86 -9.88 -15.57
C TYR A 242 14.66 -8.91 -16.44
N LEU A 243 15.96 -9.16 -16.63
CA LEU A 243 16.78 -8.44 -17.61
C LEU A 243 16.47 -8.86 -19.05
N LYS A 244 16.03 -10.11 -19.26
CA LYS A 244 15.59 -10.65 -20.56
C LYS A 244 14.09 -10.49 -20.80
N PHE A 245 13.32 -10.20 -19.76
CA PHE A 245 11.86 -10.04 -19.84
C PHE A 245 11.51 -8.86 -20.75
N ASP A 246 10.68 -9.11 -21.76
CA ASP A 246 10.20 -8.07 -22.66
C ASP A 246 9.09 -7.26 -21.98
N TRP A 247 9.48 -6.26 -21.18
CA TRP A 247 8.56 -5.37 -20.48
C TRP A 247 7.62 -4.59 -21.41
N SER A 248 7.95 -4.48 -22.70
CA SER A 248 7.13 -3.76 -23.68
C SER A 248 5.94 -4.58 -24.18
N GLN A 249 6.10 -5.91 -24.22
CA GLN A 249 5.08 -6.82 -24.71
C GLN A 249 4.46 -7.68 -23.62
N CYS A 250 5.19 -7.97 -22.54
CA CYS A 250 4.77 -8.89 -21.50
C CYS A 250 4.28 -8.15 -20.25
N ALA A 251 3.44 -8.83 -19.48
CA ALA A 251 2.94 -8.44 -18.18
C ALA A 251 3.26 -9.52 -17.14
N VAL A 252 3.53 -9.10 -15.92
CA VAL A 252 3.63 -10.02 -14.79
C VAL A 252 2.22 -10.21 -14.24
N SER A 253 1.64 -11.38 -14.51
CA SER A 253 0.33 -11.79 -14.01
C SER A 253 0.46 -13.20 -13.41
N VAL A 254 0.37 -13.28 -12.08
CA VAL A 254 0.38 -14.55 -11.34
C VAL A 254 -0.83 -15.41 -11.74
N ARG A 255 -2.00 -14.79 -11.91
CA ARG A 255 -3.24 -15.46 -12.31
C ARG A 255 -3.13 -16.13 -13.68
N LEU A 256 -2.46 -15.49 -14.63
CA LEU A 256 -2.30 -16.00 -16.01
C LEU A 256 -0.99 -16.76 -16.22
N ALA A 257 -0.14 -16.89 -15.19
CA ALA A 257 1.09 -17.66 -15.28
C ALA A 257 0.81 -19.11 -15.65
N GLN A 258 1.74 -19.74 -16.37
CA GLN A 258 1.65 -21.14 -16.83
C GLN A 258 0.46 -21.44 -17.76
N THR A 259 -0.19 -20.42 -18.32
CA THR A 259 -1.22 -20.63 -19.35
C THR A 259 -0.60 -21.29 -20.58
N GLN A 260 -1.20 -22.39 -21.01
CA GLN A 260 -0.74 -23.15 -22.17
C GLN A 260 -1.53 -22.77 -23.42
N THR A 261 -0.84 -22.74 -24.55
CA THR A 261 -1.48 -22.71 -25.87
C THR A 261 -2.11 -24.06 -26.21
N SER A 262 -2.92 -24.11 -27.28
CA SER A 262 -3.46 -25.39 -27.79
C SER A 262 -2.39 -26.41 -28.15
N ALA A 263 -1.13 -25.98 -28.36
CA ALA A 263 0.02 -26.84 -28.61
C ALA A 263 0.74 -27.31 -27.32
N GLY A 264 0.23 -26.97 -26.14
CA GLY A 264 0.81 -27.34 -24.84
C GLY A 264 2.00 -26.46 -24.41
N THR A 265 2.43 -25.50 -25.23
CA THR A 265 3.50 -24.57 -24.86
C THR A 265 3.01 -23.54 -23.86
N VAL A 266 3.71 -23.40 -22.73
CA VAL A 266 3.53 -22.32 -21.77
C VAL A 266 4.00 -21.00 -22.39
N VAL A 267 3.14 -19.99 -22.38
CA VAL A 267 3.45 -18.65 -22.89
C VAL A 267 3.38 -17.62 -21.77
N LEU A 268 4.27 -16.62 -21.83
CA LEU A 268 4.20 -15.48 -20.93
C LEU A 268 2.90 -14.69 -21.18
N PRO A 269 2.32 -14.06 -20.14
CA PRO A 269 1.19 -13.17 -20.34
C PRO A 269 1.63 -11.95 -21.16
N CYS A 270 1.21 -11.88 -22.42
CA CYS A 270 1.49 -10.74 -23.30
C CYS A 270 0.32 -9.75 -23.31
N ARG A 271 0.59 -8.46 -23.54
CA ARG A 271 -0.39 -7.36 -23.64
C ARG A 271 -1.43 -7.56 -24.73
N THR A 272 -1.13 -8.38 -25.73
CA THR A 272 -2.05 -8.79 -26.79
C THR A 272 -3.08 -9.83 -26.31
N LEU A 273 -2.86 -10.45 -25.16
CA LEU A 273 -3.81 -11.39 -24.56
C LEU A 273 -5.06 -10.64 -24.10
N ARG A 274 -6.21 -11.04 -24.64
CA ARG A 274 -7.52 -10.46 -24.31
C ARG A 274 -7.91 -10.64 -22.83
N GLN A 275 -7.23 -11.53 -22.11
CA GLN A 275 -7.48 -11.82 -20.69
C GLN A 275 -6.86 -10.80 -19.73
N LEU A 276 -5.94 -9.94 -20.19
CA LEU A 276 -5.44 -8.83 -19.39
C LEU A 276 -6.46 -7.68 -19.41
N TYR A 277 -6.77 -7.16 -18.22
CA TYR A 277 -7.86 -6.22 -18.05
C TYR A 277 -7.50 -4.79 -18.51
N LEU A 278 -6.28 -4.34 -18.20
CA LEU A 278 -5.81 -3.00 -18.53
C LEU A 278 -4.99 -2.98 -19.81
N ARG A 279 -5.20 -1.94 -20.61
CA ARG A 279 -4.24 -1.51 -21.64
C ARG A 279 -3.36 -0.43 -21.04
N VAL A 280 -2.04 -0.63 -21.07
CA VAL A 280 -1.06 0.34 -20.58
C VAL A 280 -0.06 0.66 -21.69
N PRO A 281 0.52 1.87 -21.72
CA PRO A 281 1.53 2.24 -22.72
C PRO A 281 2.69 1.24 -22.78
N ASP A 282 3.29 1.08 -23.96
CA ASP A 282 4.34 0.08 -24.20
C ASP A 282 5.56 0.30 -23.30
N ASP A 283 5.88 1.54 -22.92
CA ASP A 283 7.01 1.86 -22.05
C ASP A 283 6.70 1.65 -20.56
N GLN A 284 5.43 1.51 -20.17
CA GLN A 284 5.00 1.39 -18.78
C GLN A 284 4.98 -0.07 -18.35
N TRP A 285 5.66 -0.44 -17.27
CA TRP A 285 5.57 -1.80 -16.73
C TRP A 285 4.14 -2.19 -16.32
N TYR A 286 3.82 -3.47 -16.48
CA TYR A 286 2.55 -4.04 -16.06
C TYR A 286 2.77 -5.20 -15.10
N VAL A 287 2.45 -4.96 -13.83
CA VAL A 287 2.34 -6.00 -12.79
C VAL A 287 0.88 -6.02 -12.35
N GLU A 288 0.14 -7.05 -12.78
CA GLU A 288 -1.30 -7.22 -12.50
C GLU A 288 -1.49 -7.66 -11.05
N ASP A 289 -2.40 -7.01 -10.31
CA ASP A 289 -2.87 -7.55 -9.03
C ASP A 289 -3.67 -8.85 -9.29
N PRO A 290 -3.42 -9.96 -8.55
CA PRO A 290 -4.04 -11.25 -8.81
C PRO A 290 -5.58 -11.27 -8.63
N PHE A 291 -6.14 -10.30 -7.90
CA PHE A 291 -7.58 -10.20 -7.63
C PHE A 291 -8.21 -8.90 -8.15
N ASP A 292 -7.67 -7.73 -7.80
CA ASP A 292 -8.12 -6.44 -8.34
C ASP A 292 -7.50 -6.21 -9.73
N LEU A 293 -8.09 -6.85 -10.75
CA LEU A 293 -7.57 -6.79 -12.12
C LEU A 293 -7.54 -5.36 -12.71
N SER A 294 -8.18 -4.39 -12.05
CA SER A 294 -8.11 -2.98 -12.44
C SER A 294 -6.88 -2.25 -11.87
N HIS A 295 -6.04 -2.95 -11.11
CA HIS A 295 -4.89 -2.39 -10.43
C HIS A 295 -3.58 -2.89 -11.05
N ASN A 296 -2.88 -1.99 -11.74
CA ASN A 296 -1.48 -2.20 -12.13
C ASN A 296 -0.57 -1.69 -11.00
N LEU A 297 0.11 -2.60 -10.31
CA LEU A 297 1.02 -2.29 -9.20
C LEU A 297 2.27 -1.51 -9.64
N ALA A 298 2.57 -1.54 -10.93
CA ALA A 298 3.65 -0.77 -11.53
C ALA A 298 3.17 0.55 -12.16
N ALA A 299 1.91 0.95 -12.00
CA ALA A 299 1.36 2.17 -12.64
C ALA A 299 2.11 3.45 -12.26
N ASN A 300 2.66 3.52 -11.04
CA ASN A 300 3.41 4.67 -10.56
C ASN A 300 4.91 4.56 -10.86
N CYS A 301 5.40 3.46 -11.45
CA CYS A 301 6.83 3.33 -11.74
C CYS A 301 7.23 4.30 -12.85
N THR A 302 8.03 5.32 -12.53
CA THR A 302 8.47 6.36 -13.47
C THR A 302 9.58 5.83 -14.37
N ALA A 303 9.84 6.47 -15.51
CA ALA A 303 10.95 6.07 -16.39
C ALA A 303 12.32 6.06 -15.67
N PRO A 304 12.70 7.07 -14.84
CA PRO A 304 13.89 7.00 -14.01
C PRO A 304 13.87 5.84 -13.01
N GLY A 305 12.74 5.58 -12.35
CA GLY A 305 12.59 4.48 -11.40
C GLY A 305 12.77 3.11 -12.06
N ARG A 306 12.13 2.87 -13.20
CA ARG A 306 12.30 1.64 -14.01
C ARG A 306 13.74 1.46 -14.45
N ARG A 307 14.39 2.54 -14.91
CA ARG A 307 15.80 2.50 -15.33
C ARG A 307 16.72 2.11 -14.18
N ARG A 308 16.57 2.75 -13.01
CA ARG A 308 17.34 2.41 -11.80
C ARG A 308 17.15 0.96 -11.39
N PHE A 309 15.93 0.44 -11.48
CA PHE A 309 15.63 -0.94 -11.14
C PHE A 309 16.36 -1.94 -12.06
N ILE A 310 16.33 -1.70 -13.38
CA ILE A 310 17.06 -2.53 -14.35
C ILE A 310 18.57 -2.41 -14.18
N ASP A 311 19.11 -1.20 -13.99
CA ASP A 311 20.54 -1.00 -13.78
C ASP A 311 21.03 -1.67 -12.49
N ALA A 312 20.22 -1.66 -11.43
CA ALA A 312 20.49 -2.38 -10.19
C ALA A 312 20.49 -3.91 -10.36
N MET A 313 19.59 -4.45 -11.19
CA MET A 313 19.56 -5.89 -11.51
C MET A 313 20.83 -6.31 -12.25
N ARG A 314 21.26 -5.50 -13.24
CA ARG A 314 22.53 -5.73 -13.95
C ARG A 314 23.71 -5.70 -13.00
N GLN A 315 23.77 -4.68 -12.15
CA GLN A 315 24.87 -4.52 -11.20
C GLN A 315 24.96 -5.72 -10.23
N ALA A 316 23.84 -6.21 -9.71
CA ALA A 316 23.81 -7.38 -8.84
C ALA A 316 24.22 -8.65 -9.58
N LEU A 317 23.67 -8.87 -10.79
CA LEU A 317 24.01 -10.04 -11.61
C LEU A 317 25.50 -10.06 -12.00
N ASP A 318 26.04 -8.93 -12.47
CA ASP A 318 27.45 -8.81 -12.85
C ASP A 318 28.37 -9.09 -11.66
N ALA A 319 28.04 -8.56 -10.47
CA ALA A 319 28.80 -8.84 -9.25
C ALA A 319 28.82 -10.34 -8.90
N MET A 320 27.67 -11.02 -9.02
CA MET A 320 27.57 -12.46 -8.75
C MET A 320 28.29 -13.31 -9.81
N LEU A 321 28.29 -12.89 -11.09
CA LEU A 321 28.91 -13.65 -12.18
C LEU A 321 30.43 -13.43 -12.29
N GLN A 322 30.93 -12.22 -12.06
CA GLN A 322 32.37 -11.91 -12.11
C GLN A 322 33.16 -12.77 -11.12
N VAL A 323 32.60 -12.97 -9.93
CA VAL A 323 33.23 -13.76 -8.87
C VAL A 323 33.28 -15.24 -9.21
N ARG A 324 32.21 -15.78 -9.83
CA ARG A 324 32.17 -17.16 -10.33
C ARG A 324 33.32 -17.49 -11.29
N ALA A 325 33.92 -16.49 -11.94
CA ALA A 325 34.97 -16.66 -12.94
C ALA A 325 36.40 -16.54 -12.38
N LEU A 326 36.61 -15.94 -11.20
CA LEU A 326 37.94 -15.50 -10.76
C LEU A 326 38.49 -16.18 -9.50
N GLU A 327 37.67 -16.54 -8.51
CA GLU A 327 38.10 -17.20 -7.25
C GLU A 327 36.89 -17.78 -6.46
N PRO A 328 37.07 -18.64 -5.43
CA PRO A 328 35.98 -19.27 -4.68
C PRO A 328 35.32 -18.33 -3.64
N ILE A 329 35.15 -17.05 -3.97
CA ILE A 329 34.25 -16.20 -3.17
C ILE A 329 32.82 -16.64 -3.50
N ASP A 330 32.02 -16.88 -2.47
CA ASP A 330 30.63 -17.31 -2.64
C ASP A 330 29.83 -16.21 -3.37
N ALA A 331 29.06 -16.58 -4.39
CA ALA A 331 28.16 -15.64 -5.09
C ALA A 331 27.22 -14.92 -4.10
N SER A 332 26.89 -15.56 -2.98
CA SER A 332 26.18 -14.94 -1.87
C SER A 332 26.99 -13.80 -1.23
N GLU A 333 28.28 -13.95 -0.98
CA GLU A 333 29.13 -12.88 -0.44
C GLU A 333 29.26 -11.70 -1.42
N ALA A 334 29.40 -11.99 -2.72
CA ALA A 334 29.42 -10.96 -3.75
C ALA A 334 28.12 -10.15 -3.80
N PHE A 335 26.98 -10.83 -3.67
CA PHE A 335 25.67 -10.21 -3.57
C PHE A 335 25.54 -9.31 -2.33
N GLU A 336 25.96 -9.79 -1.16
CA GLU A 336 25.91 -9.03 0.09
C GLU A 336 26.87 -7.81 0.04
N ALA A 337 28.05 -7.96 -0.56
CA ALA A 337 28.98 -6.86 -0.79
C ALA A 337 28.37 -5.79 -1.72
N CYS A 338 27.66 -6.22 -2.77
CA CYS A 338 26.93 -5.32 -3.67
C CYS A 338 25.86 -4.50 -2.93
N CYS A 339 25.07 -5.15 -2.07
CA CYS A 339 24.05 -4.50 -1.24
C CYS A 339 24.67 -3.57 -0.18
N SER A 340 25.77 -4.00 0.44
CA SER A 340 26.47 -3.26 1.49
C SER A 340 27.20 -2.02 0.98
N ALA A 341 27.79 -2.08 -0.23
CA ALA A 341 28.47 -0.94 -0.83
C ALA A 341 27.56 0.30 -0.94
N ARG A 342 26.27 0.11 -1.22
CA ARG A 342 25.28 1.20 -1.21
C ARG A 342 24.87 1.64 0.20
N SER A 343 24.80 0.71 1.14
CA SER A 343 24.50 1.00 2.56
C SER A 343 25.61 1.79 3.27
N SER A 344 26.81 1.89 2.68
CA SER A 344 27.95 2.66 3.23
C SER A 344 27.76 4.18 3.18
N ARG A 345 26.81 4.69 2.39
CA ARG A 345 26.42 6.10 2.42
C ARG A 345 25.71 6.40 3.75
N PRO A 346 25.94 7.57 4.38
CA PRO A 346 25.18 7.95 5.56
C PRO A 346 23.69 7.87 5.24
N ARG A 347 22.95 7.04 5.97
CA ARG A 347 21.52 6.87 5.77
C ARG A 347 20.82 8.17 6.16
N CYS A 348 20.31 8.87 5.15
CA CYS A 348 19.41 10.00 5.35
C CYS A 348 17.97 9.51 5.22
N TYR A 349 17.09 10.08 6.03
CA TYR A 349 15.67 9.80 6.02
C TYR A 349 14.93 11.04 5.51
N PHE A 350 13.88 10.84 4.71
CA PHE A 350 13.18 11.96 4.09
C PHE A 350 11.67 11.92 4.34
N LEU A 351 11.12 13.11 4.51
CA LEU A 351 9.70 13.38 4.32
C LEU A 351 9.53 14.33 3.14
N LYS A 352 8.55 14.07 2.28
CA LYS A 352 8.14 14.98 1.21
C LYS A 352 6.72 15.48 1.39
N CYS A 353 6.46 16.69 0.93
CA CYS A 353 5.16 17.34 0.99
C CYS A 353 4.91 18.12 -0.29
N ARG A 354 3.75 17.93 -0.94
CA ARG A 354 3.34 18.85 -1.99
C ARG A 354 3.08 20.23 -1.37
N VAL A 355 3.61 21.27 -2.00
CA VAL A 355 3.46 22.66 -1.57
C VAL A 355 2.87 23.51 -2.70
N HIS A 356 2.28 24.63 -2.33
CA HIS A 356 1.76 25.61 -3.29
C HIS A 356 2.49 26.95 -3.13
N PRO A 357 3.09 27.49 -4.21
CA PRO A 357 3.93 28.70 -4.16
C PRO A 357 3.25 29.89 -3.47
N GLY A 358 1.99 30.14 -3.82
CA GLY A 358 1.24 31.27 -3.27
C GLY A 358 0.63 31.05 -1.88
N ARG A 359 0.87 29.91 -1.22
CA ARG A 359 0.26 29.59 0.10
C ARG A 359 1.26 29.20 1.17
N VAL A 360 2.40 28.63 0.79
CA VAL A 360 3.42 28.15 1.72
C VAL A 360 4.77 28.74 1.30
N SER A 361 5.37 29.56 2.17
CA SER A 361 6.75 30.03 1.97
C SER A 361 7.75 29.01 2.51
N ALA A 362 9.00 29.13 2.07
CA ALA A 362 10.13 28.35 2.55
C ALA A 362 10.28 28.44 4.08
N GLU A 363 10.19 29.65 4.64
CA GLU A 363 10.33 29.91 6.08
C GLU A 363 9.18 29.31 6.89
N ALA A 364 7.94 29.45 6.37
CA ALA A 364 6.76 28.88 7.02
C ALA A 364 6.81 27.35 7.03
N PHE A 365 7.27 26.73 5.94
CA PHE A 365 7.45 25.29 5.86
C PHE A 365 8.53 24.80 6.83
N THR A 366 9.70 25.43 6.85
CA THR A 366 10.79 25.10 7.79
C THR A 366 10.35 25.26 9.25
N SER A 367 9.62 26.33 9.56
CA SER A 367 9.12 26.59 10.92
C SER A 367 8.18 25.51 11.43
N ALA A 368 7.46 24.81 10.53
CA ALA A 368 6.59 23.68 10.89
C ALA A 368 7.37 22.51 11.51
N PHE A 369 8.68 22.42 11.25
CA PHE A 369 9.55 21.36 11.75
C PHE A 369 10.53 21.84 12.83
N SER A 370 10.40 23.08 13.31
CA SER A 370 11.30 23.69 14.32
C SER A 370 11.38 22.93 15.66
N ALA A 371 10.40 22.08 15.96
CA ALA A 371 10.38 21.25 17.17
C ALA A 371 11.16 19.92 17.03
N PHE A 372 11.75 19.64 15.86
CA PHE A 372 12.46 18.41 15.55
C PHE A 372 13.92 18.68 15.19
N THR A 373 14.76 17.66 15.31
CA THR A 373 16.12 17.76 14.78
C THR A 373 16.09 17.41 13.30
N VAL A 374 16.25 18.43 12.46
CA VAL A 374 16.21 18.38 11.00
C VAL A 374 17.61 18.64 10.47
N ARG A 375 18.08 17.86 9.49
CA ARG A 375 19.38 18.05 8.83
C ARG A 375 19.33 19.19 7.84
N SER A 376 18.34 19.17 6.95
CA SER A 376 18.13 20.22 5.96
C SER A 376 16.69 20.23 5.46
N VAL A 377 16.26 21.36 4.89
CA VAL A 377 14.99 21.47 4.19
C VAL A 377 15.28 21.87 2.75
N HIS A 378 14.76 21.11 1.78
CA HIS A 378 14.86 21.44 0.37
C HIS A 378 13.51 21.96 -0.13
N PHE A 379 13.47 23.23 -0.50
CA PHE A 379 12.26 23.90 -0.93
C PHE A 379 12.34 24.29 -2.42
N PRO A 380 11.31 24.03 -3.23
CA PRO A 380 11.35 24.34 -4.66
C PRO A 380 11.39 25.84 -4.90
N THR A 381 12.29 26.30 -5.76
CA THR A 381 12.34 27.71 -6.18
C THR A 381 11.32 27.95 -7.30
N PHE A 382 10.58 29.05 -7.24
CA PHE A 382 9.52 29.34 -8.20
C PHE A 382 9.95 30.39 -9.23
N SER A 383 10.08 29.99 -10.49
CA SER A 383 10.26 30.90 -11.63
C SER A 383 8.93 31.08 -12.36
N GLY A 384 8.06 31.94 -11.85
CA GLY A 384 6.78 32.31 -12.47
C GLY A 384 5.53 31.63 -11.87
N ALA A 385 4.36 32.00 -12.41
CA ALA A 385 3.05 31.50 -11.98
C ALA A 385 2.73 30.15 -12.64
N SER A 386 3.38 29.07 -12.18
CA SER A 386 2.99 27.70 -12.54
C SER A 386 1.93 27.18 -11.58
N GLU A 387 0.88 26.53 -12.09
CA GLU A 387 -0.12 25.81 -11.28
C GLU A 387 0.39 24.47 -10.73
N GLU A 388 1.61 24.06 -11.12
CA GLU A 388 2.23 22.85 -10.60
C GLU A 388 2.42 22.93 -9.08
N ARG A 389 2.18 21.80 -8.41
CA ARG A 389 2.34 21.63 -6.96
C ARG A 389 3.61 20.82 -6.71
N PRO A 390 4.80 21.44 -6.72
CA PRO A 390 6.04 20.72 -6.48
C PRO A 390 6.08 20.14 -5.07
N GLU A 391 7.05 19.25 -4.86
CA GLU A 391 7.30 18.61 -3.58
C GLU A 391 8.42 19.37 -2.87
N ALA A 392 8.22 19.73 -1.61
CA ALA A 392 9.28 20.15 -0.70
C ALA A 392 9.72 18.93 0.12
N PHE A 393 10.98 18.92 0.55
CA PHE A 393 11.59 17.78 1.24
C PHE A 393 12.21 18.21 2.56
N VAL A 394 12.15 17.33 3.55
CA VAL A 394 12.78 17.49 4.86
C VAL A 394 13.69 16.28 5.07
N GLU A 395 14.97 16.55 5.30
CA GLU A 395 16.02 15.55 5.48
C GLU A 395 16.35 15.38 6.98
N PHE A 396 16.56 14.15 7.40
CA PHE A 396 16.90 13.78 8.79
C PHE A 396 18.09 12.81 8.81
N ASP A 397 18.97 12.95 9.80
CA ASP A 397 20.05 11.97 10.08
C ASP A 397 19.56 10.73 10.83
N ASP A 398 18.39 10.84 11.49
CA ASP A 398 17.84 9.80 12.36
C ASP A 398 16.38 9.49 12.02
N ASP A 399 16.09 8.21 11.86
CA ASP A 399 14.76 7.71 11.54
C ASP A 399 13.75 8.02 12.66
N ALA A 400 14.19 8.01 13.92
CA ALA A 400 13.30 8.31 15.03
C ALA A 400 12.87 9.79 15.01
N GLN A 401 13.75 10.71 14.60
CA GLN A 401 13.36 12.11 14.36
C GLN A 401 12.41 12.24 13.16
N ARG A 402 12.65 11.53 12.05
CA ARG A 402 11.70 11.50 10.91
C ARG A 402 10.32 11.02 11.37
N LYS A 403 10.23 9.90 12.12
CA LYS A 403 8.98 9.36 12.66
C LYS A 403 8.25 10.36 13.55
N ARG A 404 8.97 11.06 14.44
CA ARG A 404 8.39 12.11 15.28
C ARG A 404 7.91 13.29 14.44
N ALA A 405 8.69 13.75 13.47
CA ALA A 405 8.32 14.83 12.57
C ALA A 405 7.08 14.47 11.73
N HIS A 406 6.92 13.20 11.35
CA HIS A 406 5.74 12.75 10.58
C HIS A 406 4.42 12.93 11.35
N THR A 407 4.46 13.03 12.68
CA THR A 407 3.25 13.28 13.49
C THR A 407 2.56 14.61 13.20
N VAL A 408 3.24 15.57 12.56
CA VAL A 408 2.61 16.83 12.12
C VAL A 408 1.84 16.70 10.81
N ASN A 409 1.74 15.49 10.24
CA ASN A 409 0.87 15.23 9.10
C ASN A 409 -0.58 15.66 9.37
N GLU A 410 -1.25 16.14 8.33
CA GLU A 410 -2.61 16.70 8.36
C GLU A 410 -2.80 17.96 9.22
N THR A 411 -1.73 18.54 9.78
CA THR A 411 -1.75 19.91 10.35
C THR A 411 -1.76 20.96 9.24
N TYR A 412 -1.99 22.22 9.59
CA TYR A 412 -2.19 23.30 8.62
C TYR A 412 -1.13 24.40 8.76
N LEU A 413 -0.56 24.82 7.63
CA LEU A 413 0.25 26.03 7.45
C LEU A 413 -0.51 27.00 6.55
N HIS A 414 -1.00 28.12 7.08
CA HIS A 414 -1.67 29.17 6.29
C HIS A 414 -2.74 28.66 5.30
N ARG A 415 -3.70 27.84 5.77
CA ARG A 415 -4.74 27.16 4.94
C ARG A 415 -4.23 26.10 3.97
N TRP A 416 -2.97 25.70 4.07
CA TRP A 416 -2.42 24.54 3.37
C TRP A 416 -2.27 23.39 4.35
N GLN A 417 -2.93 22.27 4.08
CA GLN A 417 -2.76 21.08 4.89
C GLN A 417 -1.45 20.38 4.51
N LEU A 418 -0.60 20.11 5.51
CA LEU A 418 0.58 19.27 5.34
C LEU A 418 0.15 17.84 5.03
N ARG A 419 0.57 17.34 3.87
CA ARG A 419 0.41 15.93 3.47
C ARG A 419 1.81 15.36 3.27
N LEU A 420 2.34 14.78 4.35
CA LEU A 420 3.70 14.28 4.48
C LEU A 420 3.76 12.80 4.09
N PHE A 421 4.72 12.48 3.22
CA PHE A 421 5.00 11.12 2.76
C PHE A 421 6.45 10.78 3.07
N VAL A 422 6.70 9.56 3.54
CA VAL A 422 8.05 9.01 3.62
C VAL A 422 8.55 8.77 2.21
N CYS A 423 9.80 9.14 1.93
CA CYS A 423 10.40 8.91 0.62
C CYS A 423 11.88 8.53 0.72
N CYS A 424 12.42 7.95 -0.35
CA CYS A 424 13.84 7.68 -0.49
C CYS A 424 14.61 8.86 -1.10
N SER A 425 15.94 8.74 -1.14
CA SER A 425 16.81 9.81 -1.67
C SER A 425 16.57 10.09 -3.15
N HIS A 426 16.22 9.07 -3.93
CA HIS A 426 15.91 9.20 -5.36
C HIS A 426 14.75 10.15 -5.64
N ALA A 427 13.78 10.28 -4.73
CA ALA A 427 12.66 11.21 -4.92
C ALA A 427 13.15 12.67 -4.97
N LEU A 428 14.11 13.02 -4.12
CA LEU A 428 14.73 14.35 -4.13
C LEU A 428 15.63 14.55 -5.35
N GLU A 429 16.40 13.52 -5.76
CA GLU A 429 17.24 13.56 -6.95
C GLU A 429 16.40 13.82 -8.21
N ASP A 430 15.32 13.06 -8.39
CA ASP A 430 14.39 13.22 -9.51
C ASP A 430 13.73 14.59 -9.49
N ALA A 431 13.33 15.08 -8.32
CA ALA A 431 12.74 16.39 -8.18
C ALA A 431 13.72 17.52 -8.56
N LYS A 432 14.99 17.41 -8.13
CA LYS A 432 16.08 18.35 -8.48
C LYS A 432 16.48 18.29 -9.95
N ALA A 433 16.31 17.14 -10.61
CA ALA A 433 16.53 17.02 -12.06
C ALA A 433 15.47 17.80 -12.87
N LEU A 434 14.27 17.98 -12.32
CA LEU A 434 13.16 18.68 -12.99
C LEU A 434 13.11 20.18 -12.70
N ARG A 435 13.63 20.64 -11.55
CA ARG A 435 13.62 22.07 -11.18
C ARG A 435 14.66 22.41 -10.13
N SER A 436 14.91 23.71 -9.98
CA SER A 436 15.79 24.26 -8.95
C SER A 436 15.16 24.20 -7.55
N TYR A 437 16.01 23.96 -6.55
CA TYR A 437 15.67 23.92 -5.14
C TYR A 437 16.62 24.81 -4.34
N GLU A 438 16.07 25.53 -3.37
CA GLU A 438 16.83 26.15 -2.29
C GLU A 438 17.03 25.11 -1.18
N THR A 439 18.24 25.06 -0.60
CA THR A 439 18.52 24.21 0.57
C THR A 439 18.72 25.10 1.77
N LEU A 440 17.78 25.00 2.71
CA LEU A 440 17.78 25.75 3.96
C LEU A 440 18.47 24.92 5.04
N PRO A 441 19.24 25.56 5.94
CA PRO A 441 19.88 24.86 7.04
C PRO A 441 18.84 24.21 7.95
N GLY A 442 19.18 23.03 8.46
CA GLY A 442 18.37 22.35 9.46
C GLY A 442 18.32 23.07 10.80
N CYS A 443 17.59 22.47 11.74
CA CYS A 443 17.50 22.95 13.12
C CYS A 443 17.74 21.79 14.08
N SER A 444 18.28 22.09 15.25
CA SER A 444 18.45 21.10 16.32
C SER A 444 17.41 21.36 17.39
N ALA A 445 16.58 20.36 17.68
CA ALA A 445 15.65 20.45 18.80
C ALA A 445 16.42 20.30 20.12
N ALA A 446 16.02 21.07 21.15
CA ALA A 446 16.48 20.80 22.50
C ALA A 446 16.14 19.34 22.88
N PRO A 447 17.03 18.61 23.57
CA PRO A 447 16.76 17.23 23.96
C PRO A 447 15.45 17.18 24.74
N ALA A 448 14.51 16.34 24.28
CA ALA A 448 13.26 16.10 25.00
C ALA A 448 13.60 15.58 26.41
N PRO A 449 12.85 15.97 27.46
CA PRO A 449 12.98 15.34 28.77
C PRO A 449 12.84 13.83 28.59
N LEU A 450 13.77 13.07 29.18
CA LEU A 450 13.74 11.60 29.19
C LEU A 450 12.37 11.14 29.70
N GLU A 451 11.48 10.69 28.81
CA GLU A 451 10.36 9.86 29.24
C GLU A 451 10.96 8.51 29.62
N GLU A 452 11.02 8.21 30.93
CA GLU A 452 11.53 6.94 31.42
C GLU A 452 10.75 5.77 30.80
N PRO A 453 11.44 4.74 30.26
CA PRO A 453 10.78 3.52 29.84
C PRO A 453 10.34 2.78 31.11
N LEU A 454 9.04 2.69 31.36
CA LEU A 454 8.50 1.89 32.45
C LEU A 454 8.74 0.41 32.13
N GLY A 455 9.77 -0.12 32.79
CA GLY A 455 9.99 -1.55 32.93
C GLY A 455 8.78 -2.24 33.54
N SER A 456 8.70 -3.54 33.26
CA SER A 456 7.77 -4.51 33.82
C SER A 456 7.78 -4.51 35.36
N GLN A 457 7.05 -3.60 36.00
CA GLN A 457 6.66 -3.77 37.40
C GLN A 457 5.18 -3.47 37.59
N GLY A 458 4.46 -4.50 38.02
CA GLY A 458 3.08 -4.40 38.46
C GLY A 458 2.98 -3.47 39.66
N GLY A 459 2.19 -2.40 39.53
CA GLY A 459 1.86 -1.53 40.65
C GLY A 459 1.39 -0.13 40.24
N LYS A 460 0.07 0.10 40.30
CA LYS A 460 -0.61 1.40 40.40
C LYS A 460 -0.19 2.51 39.40
N GLY A 461 -0.58 2.36 38.14
CA GLY A 461 -0.46 3.40 37.10
C GLY A 461 -1.81 3.85 36.53
N CYS A 462 -2.70 4.43 37.34
CA CYS A 462 -4.00 4.95 36.88
C CYS A 462 -3.92 6.44 36.47
N ALA A 463 -3.16 7.25 37.22
CA ALA A 463 -3.02 8.70 36.96
C ALA A 463 -2.27 9.03 35.66
N GLY A 464 -1.19 8.30 35.35
CA GLY A 464 -0.38 8.53 34.14
C GLY A 464 -1.04 8.06 32.83
N ARG A 465 -1.99 7.11 32.90
CA ARG A 465 -2.80 6.71 31.74
C ARG A 465 -3.86 7.78 31.44
N GLY A 466 -4.55 8.29 32.46
CA GLY A 466 -5.53 9.36 32.30
C GLY A 466 -4.95 10.60 31.61
N LEU A 467 -3.78 11.08 32.05
CA LEU A 467 -3.10 12.23 31.47
C LEU A 467 -2.73 12.06 29.99
N ARG A 468 -2.25 10.88 29.56
CA ARG A 468 -1.91 10.60 28.16
C ARG A 468 -3.14 10.59 27.25
N GLY A 469 -4.20 9.89 27.66
CA GLY A 469 -5.46 9.86 26.90
C GLY A 469 -6.08 11.24 26.75
N HIS A 470 -6.06 12.06 27.82
CA HIS A 470 -6.52 13.45 27.75
C HIS A 470 -5.70 14.30 26.77
N ARG A 471 -4.36 14.10 26.70
CA ARG A 471 -3.49 14.81 25.76
C ARG A 471 -3.77 14.41 24.31
N ALA A 472 -3.83 13.10 24.01
CA ALA A 472 -4.09 12.60 22.66
C ALA A 472 -5.47 13.06 22.15
N LEU A 473 -6.50 12.93 22.98
CA LEU A 473 -7.84 13.43 22.68
C LEU A 473 -7.84 14.93 22.40
N PHE A 474 -7.20 15.73 23.26
CA PHE A 474 -7.11 17.19 23.07
C PHE A 474 -6.43 17.55 21.75
N GLN A 475 -5.32 16.88 21.41
CA GLN A 475 -4.63 17.09 20.14
C GLN A 475 -5.51 16.75 18.94
N GLN A 476 -6.23 15.63 18.96
CA GLN A 476 -7.14 15.26 17.86
C GLN A 476 -8.30 16.26 17.73
N LEU A 477 -8.91 16.68 18.85
CA LEU A 477 -9.93 17.72 18.86
C LEU A 477 -9.42 19.03 18.26
N GLN A 478 -8.21 19.46 18.64
CA GLN A 478 -7.61 20.69 18.14
C GLN A 478 -7.29 20.62 16.65
N ARG A 479 -6.73 19.50 16.17
CA ARG A 479 -6.49 19.26 14.73
C ARG A 479 -7.76 19.36 13.91
N VAL A 480 -8.87 18.77 14.38
CA VAL A 480 -10.16 18.85 13.69
C VAL A 480 -10.71 20.27 13.71
N LYS A 481 -10.65 20.98 14.85
CA LYS A 481 -11.07 22.40 14.93
C LYS A 481 -10.29 23.28 13.96
N ASP A 482 -8.96 23.17 13.95
CA ASP A 482 -8.10 23.97 13.10
C ASP A 482 -8.30 23.64 11.62
N GLY A 483 -8.43 22.36 11.29
CA GLY A 483 -8.75 21.93 9.92
C GLY A 483 -10.10 22.45 9.44
N ILE A 484 -11.14 22.39 10.27
CA ILE A 484 -12.47 22.92 9.91
C ILE A 484 -12.43 24.43 9.75
N ARG A 485 -11.65 25.15 10.55
CA ARG A 485 -11.47 26.60 10.39
C ARG A 485 -10.75 26.93 9.07
N GLN A 486 -9.66 26.24 8.78
CA GLN A 486 -8.72 26.60 7.71
C GLN A 486 -9.06 26.00 6.34
N SER A 487 -9.71 24.83 6.30
CA SER A 487 -10.00 24.13 5.04
C SER A 487 -11.14 24.78 4.25
N GLU A 488 -10.96 24.79 2.94
CA GLU A 488 -11.92 25.21 1.92
C GLU A 488 -12.18 24.10 0.88
N ARG A 489 -11.49 22.97 1.03
CA ARG A 489 -11.46 21.89 0.06
C ARG A 489 -12.50 20.83 0.39
N PHE A 490 -13.26 20.41 -0.62
CA PHE A 490 -14.35 19.46 -0.43
C PHE A 490 -13.86 18.11 0.12
N ASP A 491 -12.78 17.56 -0.46
CA ASP A 491 -12.16 16.31 -0.03
C ASP A 491 -11.72 16.35 1.45
N GLU A 492 -11.13 17.46 1.88
CA GLU A 492 -10.70 17.65 3.25
C GLU A 492 -11.88 17.81 4.22
N LEU A 493 -12.90 18.61 3.84
CA LEU A 493 -14.08 18.85 4.66
C LEU A 493 -14.89 17.56 4.88
N VAL A 494 -14.98 16.67 3.89
CA VAL A 494 -15.64 15.36 4.04
C VAL A 494 -14.93 14.51 5.10
N VAL A 495 -13.59 14.45 5.07
CA VAL A 495 -12.80 13.72 6.07
C VAL A 495 -12.91 14.37 7.44
N LEU A 496 -12.84 15.71 7.53
CA LEU A 496 -13.01 16.44 8.78
C LEU A 496 -14.40 16.26 9.40
N SER A 497 -15.45 16.17 8.58
CA SER A 497 -16.81 15.83 9.05
C SER A 497 -16.85 14.47 9.72
N GLN A 498 -16.26 13.45 9.08
CA GLN A 498 -16.17 12.10 9.63
C GLN A 498 -15.40 12.09 10.96
N ARG A 499 -14.24 12.77 11.03
CA ARG A 499 -13.47 12.91 12.28
C ARG A 499 -14.26 13.61 13.38
N ALA A 500 -14.92 14.72 13.06
CA ALA A 500 -15.75 15.47 13.99
C ALA A 500 -16.93 14.63 14.53
N LYS A 501 -17.54 13.79 13.68
CA LYS A 501 -18.59 12.85 14.08
C LYS A 501 -18.05 11.80 15.06
N ALA A 502 -16.89 11.22 14.78
CA ALA A 502 -16.23 10.26 15.66
C ALA A 502 -15.85 10.87 17.03
N LEU A 503 -15.52 12.16 17.07
CA LEU A 503 -15.16 12.91 18.28
C LEU A 503 -16.36 13.56 19.00
N GLY A 504 -17.58 13.41 18.48
CA GLY A 504 -18.79 14.03 19.08
C GLY A 504 -18.86 15.57 18.98
N MET A 505 -18.15 16.17 18.02
CA MET A 505 -17.99 17.63 17.88
C MET A 505 -19.18 18.28 17.15
N LYS A 506 -20.33 18.39 17.82
CA LYS A 506 -21.60 18.84 17.21
C LYS A 506 -21.56 20.24 16.59
N MET A 507 -20.83 21.19 17.18
CA MET A 507 -20.76 22.57 16.68
C MET A 507 -19.89 22.67 15.42
N GLU A 508 -18.79 21.94 15.43
CA GLU A 508 -17.87 21.83 14.31
C GLU A 508 -18.53 21.13 13.12
N LEU A 509 -19.33 20.07 13.35
CA LEU A 509 -20.14 19.43 12.31
C LEU A 509 -21.07 20.43 11.61
N ARG A 510 -21.82 21.24 12.36
CA ARG A 510 -22.68 22.30 11.77
C ARG A 510 -21.87 23.28 10.92
N THR A 511 -20.65 23.59 11.34
CA THR A 511 -19.75 24.49 10.59
C THR A 511 -19.30 23.85 9.27
N VAL A 512 -18.96 22.56 9.29
CA VAL A 512 -18.59 21.81 8.07
C VAL A 512 -19.78 21.71 7.12
N ASP A 513 -20.96 21.36 7.62
CA ASP A 513 -22.18 21.28 6.81
C ASP A 513 -22.52 22.61 6.14
N LYS A 514 -22.34 23.72 6.86
CA LYS A 514 -22.48 25.07 6.29
C LYS A 514 -21.48 25.31 5.16
N LYS A 515 -20.20 25.01 5.37
CA LYS A 515 -19.15 25.17 4.33
C LYS A 515 -19.41 24.29 3.10
N LEU A 516 -19.88 23.05 3.29
CA LEU A 516 -20.24 22.15 2.19
C LEU A 516 -21.43 22.70 1.40
N LYS A 517 -22.50 23.15 2.09
CA LYS A 517 -23.69 23.75 1.44
C LYS A 517 -23.37 25.04 0.68
N GLU A 518 -22.57 25.94 1.26
CA GLU A 518 -22.14 27.18 0.61
C GLU A 518 -21.35 26.92 -0.68
N ARG A 519 -20.65 25.78 -0.75
CA ARG A 519 -19.93 25.37 -1.95
C ARG A 519 -20.88 24.81 -3.02
N ASP A 520 -21.85 23.98 -2.62
CA ASP A 520 -22.85 23.44 -3.54
C ASP A 520 -23.70 24.55 -4.17
N THR A 521 -24.01 25.61 -3.42
CA THR A 521 -24.72 26.79 -3.96
C THR A 521 -23.86 27.62 -4.89
N ARG A 522 -22.55 27.80 -4.60
CA ARG A 522 -21.61 28.50 -5.50
C ARG A 522 -21.36 27.75 -6.82
N GLN A 523 -21.56 26.42 -6.85
CA GLN A 523 -21.44 25.61 -8.07
C GLN A 523 -22.73 25.55 -8.91
N ARG A 524 -23.84 26.12 -8.44
CA ARG A 524 -25.08 26.31 -9.21
C ARG A 524 -25.25 27.79 -9.56
N PRO A 525 -24.89 28.27 -10.77
CA PRO A 525 -25.29 29.61 -11.17
C PRO A 525 -26.82 29.68 -11.28
N GLY A 526 -27.38 30.82 -10.86
CA GLY A 526 -28.81 31.04 -10.67
C GLY A 526 -29.66 30.71 -11.90
N ASN A 527 -30.72 29.94 -11.67
CA ASN A 527 -31.76 29.68 -12.65
C ASN A 527 -32.86 30.74 -12.48
N GLU A 528 -32.61 31.94 -13.00
CA GLU A 528 -33.67 32.90 -13.31
C GLU A 528 -33.46 33.38 -14.75
N SER A 529 -33.88 32.56 -15.71
CA SER A 529 -34.79 32.92 -16.81
C SER A 529 -34.67 31.95 -18.00
N ARG A 530 -35.85 31.57 -18.50
CA ARG A 530 -36.19 30.83 -19.74
C ARG A 530 -36.22 29.30 -19.63
N GLY A 531 -37.44 28.79 -19.87
CA GLY A 531 -37.79 27.40 -19.84
C GLY A 531 -37.38 26.61 -21.08
N THR A 532 -37.78 25.33 -21.03
CA THR A 532 -37.69 24.28 -22.05
C THR A 532 -36.29 23.95 -22.54
N ASP A 533 -35.61 23.04 -21.82
CA ASP A 533 -35.09 21.77 -22.38
C ASP A 533 -34.18 21.08 -21.35
N THR A 534 -34.63 19.94 -20.83
CA THR A 534 -33.83 19.09 -19.93
C THR A 534 -33.48 17.81 -20.66
N GLN A 535 -32.45 17.86 -21.51
CA GLN A 535 -31.68 16.68 -21.89
C GLN A 535 -30.36 17.10 -22.55
N VAL A 536 -29.29 16.36 -22.24
CA VAL A 536 -27.96 16.35 -22.88
C VAL A 536 -26.94 17.40 -22.42
N ARG A 537 -26.01 16.97 -21.53
CA ARG A 537 -24.54 16.99 -21.76
C ARG A 537 -23.76 16.47 -20.54
N ARG A 538 -23.74 15.14 -20.38
CA ARG A 538 -22.59 14.39 -19.87
C ARG A 538 -22.23 13.39 -20.96
N LYS A 539 -21.27 13.76 -21.81
CA LYS A 539 -20.44 12.85 -22.63
C LYS A 539 -19.49 13.71 -23.45
N GLN A 540 -18.21 13.64 -23.10
CA GLN A 540 -17.13 13.80 -24.06
C GLN A 540 -15.89 13.07 -23.53
N VAL A 541 -15.95 11.74 -23.55
CA VAL A 541 -14.83 10.88 -23.96
C VAL A 541 -15.52 9.69 -24.62
N ASP A 542 -15.43 9.63 -25.95
CA ASP A 542 -15.34 8.41 -26.76
C ASP A 542 -15.56 8.78 -28.23
N ALA A 543 -14.55 8.53 -29.05
CA ALA A 543 -14.70 7.84 -30.34
C ALA A 543 -13.34 7.70 -31.03
N SER A 544 -12.87 6.46 -31.14
CA SER A 544 -12.53 5.87 -32.43
C SER A 544 -12.34 4.35 -32.32
N THR A 545 -13.45 3.63 -32.41
CA THR A 545 -13.47 2.26 -32.94
C THR A 545 -14.67 2.16 -33.86
N ASP A 546 -14.41 2.15 -35.16
CA ASP A 546 -15.39 1.78 -36.17
C ASP A 546 -15.54 0.26 -36.25
N ALA A 547 -16.77 -0.13 -36.54
CA ALA A 547 -17.29 -1.47 -36.56
C ALA A 547 -17.00 -2.21 -37.88
N VAL A 548 -16.99 -3.55 -37.81
CA VAL A 548 -17.57 -4.39 -38.87
C VAL A 548 -18.37 -5.51 -38.21
N SER A 549 -19.66 -5.59 -38.55
CA SER A 549 -20.59 -6.64 -38.16
C SER A 549 -20.77 -7.68 -39.27
N SER A 550 -20.91 -8.94 -38.89
CA SER A 550 -21.73 -9.98 -39.56
C SER A 550 -21.82 -11.16 -38.55
N GLY A 551 -22.90 -11.91 -38.33
CA GLY A 551 -24.28 -11.92 -38.77
C GLY A 551 -24.88 -13.28 -38.37
N LEU A 552 -26.07 -13.26 -37.73
CA LEU A 552 -27.12 -14.32 -37.69
C LEU A 552 -26.88 -15.61 -36.83
N PRO A 553 -27.94 -16.40 -36.49
CA PRO A 553 -29.08 -16.03 -35.64
C PRO A 553 -29.48 -17.12 -34.60
N THR A 554 -30.25 -16.71 -33.60
CA THR A 554 -30.92 -17.53 -32.57
C THR A 554 -32.14 -18.30 -33.10
N PHE A 555 -32.27 -19.58 -32.74
CA PHE A 555 -33.48 -20.40 -32.94
C PHE A 555 -34.27 -20.55 -31.62
N THR A 556 -35.57 -20.29 -31.69
CA THR A 556 -36.57 -20.42 -30.63
C THR A 556 -37.19 -21.82 -30.60
N ARG A 557 -37.48 -22.33 -29.39
CA ARG A 557 -38.10 -23.65 -29.15
C ARG A 557 -39.58 -23.47 -28.79
N LYS A 558 -40.48 -24.11 -29.54
CA LYS A 558 -41.90 -24.31 -29.17
C LYS A 558 -42.16 -25.79 -28.88
N SER A 559 -43.04 -26.00 -27.91
CA SER A 559 -43.48 -27.26 -27.30
C SER A 559 -44.56 -28.01 -28.08
N GLY A 560 -44.61 -29.34 -27.94
CA GLY A 560 -45.85 -30.11 -28.10
C GLY A 560 -45.70 -31.63 -28.40
N GLY A 561 -46.09 -32.48 -27.44
CA GLY A 561 -46.88 -33.70 -27.67
C GLY A 561 -46.20 -35.04 -28.01
N THR A 562 -46.25 -35.96 -27.03
CA THR A 562 -46.00 -37.43 -27.02
C THR A 562 -46.98 -38.25 -27.90
N PRO A 563 -46.76 -39.56 -28.26
CA PRO A 563 -46.44 -40.68 -27.34
C PRO A 563 -45.50 -41.83 -27.81
N GLN A 564 -45.04 -42.58 -26.78
CA GLN A 564 -44.36 -43.90 -26.72
C GLN A 564 -45.10 -45.06 -27.44
N PRO A 565 -44.62 -46.35 -27.50
CA PRO A 565 -43.51 -47.03 -26.77
C PRO A 565 -42.65 -48.05 -27.59
N LYS A 566 -41.57 -48.57 -26.95
CA LYS A 566 -41.11 -49.99 -26.82
C LYS A 566 -39.56 -50.10 -26.82
N GLY A 567 -38.98 -50.61 -25.72
CA GLY A 567 -37.55 -50.98 -25.57
C GLY A 567 -37.24 -52.36 -26.20
N PRO A 568 -36.26 -53.15 -25.71
CA PRO A 568 -35.12 -52.94 -24.80
C PRO A 568 -33.75 -53.12 -25.55
N ASP A 569 -32.57 -52.89 -24.99
CA ASP A 569 -31.68 -53.89 -24.32
C ASP A 569 -30.35 -53.14 -23.95
N VAL A 570 -29.79 -53.20 -22.72
CA VAL A 570 -28.95 -54.29 -22.14
C VAL A 570 -27.62 -54.42 -22.93
N ASN A 571 -26.38 -54.37 -22.43
CA ASN A 571 -25.74 -54.35 -21.10
C ASN A 571 -24.21 -54.15 -21.28
N TRP A 572 -23.54 -53.72 -20.20
CA TRP A 572 -22.18 -54.05 -19.67
C TRP A 572 -20.95 -54.05 -20.61
N GLN A 573 -19.75 -53.62 -20.19
CA GLN A 573 -19.13 -53.56 -18.86
C GLN A 573 -18.39 -52.25 -18.61
#